data_AF-A0A1Q6TY08-F1
#
_entry.id   AF-A0A1Q6TY08-F1
#
_cell.length_a   1.000
_cell.length_b   1.000
_cell.length_c   1.000
_cell.angle_alpha   90.00
_cell.angle_beta   90.00
_cell.angle_gamma   90.00
#
_symmetry.space_group_name_H-M   'P 1'
#
loop_
_entity.id
_entity.type
_entity.pdbx_description
1 polymer ?
#
loop_
_entity_poly.entity_id
_entity_poly.type
_entity_poly.pdbx_seq_one_letter_code
_entity_poly.pdbx_strand_id
1 'polypeptide(L)'
;MKIFETLKSDGNRAVKLFGITIYKKNIIDFINNSSIKTERSQSLLNGLININKININFGYHIEKKIIILGKTFFTRIEDGDVKTSYCFGKVIKQESSKENFVNKYLKIFDNKYDDIYILNANSGEIYLFLTYFFDSYLKKNDSMAPLLVATKKYHLELVKMICPEVPIIFIDKRFINLKENQYNINNFRFFNIFCDYYFRKVEFDIKNNPLGISHYCDSIKSYIGLTDSDITMRKASVPAESEKSMLDKISSINLNLDNFVFIAPEAQSCELLPEQFLIDLINKYHKSNVDIFINLVGNCYNLSGVEYKSCFLTYSEVFALAQKSKKIISLRSGLTEFLLQTNVPIDILYTNFRLRPIFKDMSVEKVMSGFSIRKLFNVNQKLVNEYNFQDYARQDLINEITKDIGGNKIAV
;
A
#
# COMPACT_ATOMS: atom_id res chain seq x y z
N MET A 1 -32.02 -23.65 -29.91
CA MET A 1 -31.40 -22.30 -29.86
C MET A 1 -31.17 -21.93 -28.40
N LYS A 2 -29.94 -21.61 -27.97
CA LYS A 2 -29.72 -21.17 -26.58
C LYS A 2 -30.41 -19.80 -26.39
N ILE A 3 -31.32 -19.73 -25.42
CA ILE A 3 -32.05 -18.50 -25.09
C ILE A 3 -31.09 -17.44 -24.56
N PHE A 4 -30.12 -17.85 -23.74
CA PHE A 4 -29.12 -16.98 -23.16
C PHE A 4 -27.73 -17.61 -23.28
N GLU A 5 -26.74 -16.82 -23.66
CA GLU A 5 -25.35 -17.25 -23.76
C GLU A 5 -24.42 -16.15 -23.24
N THR A 6 -23.43 -16.52 -22.44
CA THR A 6 -22.35 -15.64 -22.02
C THR A 6 -21.02 -16.23 -22.48
N LEU A 7 -20.29 -15.47 -23.30
CA LEU A 7 -18.95 -15.79 -23.75
C LEU A 7 -17.96 -14.91 -23.00
N LYS A 8 -16.93 -15.49 -22.41
CA LYS A 8 -15.87 -14.77 -21.69
C LYS A 8 -14.51 -15.29 -22.12
N SER A 9 -13.59 -14.37 -22.36
CA SER A 9 -12.16 -14.61 -22.49
C SER A 9 -11.41 -13.41 -21.90
N ASP A 10 -10.09 -13.49 -21.77
CA ASP A 10 -9.31 -12.40 -21.16
C ASP A 10 -9.59 -11.05 -21.83
N GLY A 11 -10.03 -10.08 -21.02
CA GLY A 11 -10.40 -8.73 -21.47
C GLY A 11 -11.72 -8.64 -22.24
N ASN A 12 -12.33 -9.75 -22.65
CA ASN A 12 -13.48 -9.80 -23.54
C ASN A 12 -14.71 -10.46 -22.88
N ARG A 13 -15.88 -9.88 -23.12
CA ARG A 13 -17.14 -10.48 -22.68
C ARG A 13 -18.24 -10.18 -23.70
N ALA A 14 -18.98 -11.20 -24.11
CA ALA A 14 -20.19 -11.04 -24.89
C ALA A 14 -21.36 -11.73 -24.19
N VAL A 15 -22.53 -11.11 -24.25
CA VAL A 15 -23.79 -11.69 -23.77
C VAL A 15 -24.77 -11.67 -24.94
N LYS A 16 -25.38 -12.81 -25.20
CA LYS A 16 -26.38 -12.98 -26.25
C LYS A 16 -27.71 -13.41 -25.66
N LEU A 17 -28.80 -12.89 -26.23
CA LEU A 17 -30.18 -13.29 -25.97
C LEU A 17 -30.82 -13.68 -27.31
N PHE A 18 -31.36 -14.88 -27.41
CA PHE A 18 -31.88 -15.45 -28.66
C PHE A 18 -30.89 -15.36 -29.84
N GLY A 19 -29.59 -15.56 -29.58
CA GLY A 19 -28.52 -15.42 -30.58
C GLY A 19 -28.10 -13.98 -30.91
N ILE A 20 -28.84 -12.96 -30.46
CA ILE A 20 -28.54 -11.54 -30.68
C ILE A 20 -27.59 -11.04 -29.61
N THR A 21 -26.52 -10.35 -29.98
CA THR A 21 -25.56 -9.78 -29.01
C THR A 21 -26.16 -8.54 -28.35
N ILE A 22 -26.55 -8.66 -27.10
CA ILE A 22 -27.11 -7.56 -26.30
C ILE A 22 -26.02 -6.76 -25.56
N TYR A 23 -24.86 -7.37 -25.37
CA TYR A 23 -23.70 -6.73 -24.76
C TYR A 23 -22.40 -7.31 -25.31
N LYS A 24 -21.45 -6.46 -25.64
CA LYS A 24 -20.07 -6.82 -25.94
C LYS A 24 -19.14 -5.87 -25.22
N LYS A 25 -18.03 -6.37 -24.69
CA LYS A 25 -16.95 -5.60 -24.08
C LYS A 25 -15.63 -6.15 -24.58
N ASN A 26 -14.73 -5.25 -24.91
CA ASN A 26 -13.36 -5.54 -25.26
C ASN A 26 -12.46 -4.53 -24.53
N ILE A 27 -11.31 -5.02 -24.04
CA ILE A 27 -10.26 -4.21 -23.42
C ILE A 27 -8.97 -4.54 -24.17
N ILE A 28 -8.25 -3.50 -24.56
CA ILE A 28 -6.91 -3.57 -25.17
C ILE A 28 -5.99 -2.71 -24.32
N ASP A 29 -4.88 -3.29 -23.90
CA ASP A 29 -3.81 -2.58 -23.20
C ASP A 29 -2.62 -2.40 -24.14
N PHE A 30 -2.16 -1.16 -24.27
CA PHE A 30 -0.96 -0.77 -24.99
C PHE A 30 0.09 -0.37 -23.95
N ILE A 31 1.18 -1.15 -23.92
CA ILE A 31 2.32 -0.86 -23.05
C ILE A 31 3.33 -0.08 -23.88
N ASN A 32 3.74 1.09 -23.39
CA ASN A 32 4.92 1.79 -23.88
C ASN A 32 6.00 1.77 -22.78
N ASN A 33 7.24 2.17 -23.11
CA ASN A 33 8.39 2.02 -22.21
C ASN A 33 8.21 2.71 -20.83
N SER A 34 7.27 3.65 -20.67
CA SER A 34 7.12 4.44 -19.44
C SER A 34 5.69 4.52 -18.87
N SER A 35 4.70 3.95 -19.55
CA SER A 35 3.29 4.06 -19.19
C SER A 35 2.39 3.01 -19.86
N ILE A 36 1.14 2.94 -19.40
CA ILE A 36 0.09 2.11 -20.02
C ILE A 36 -1.01 3.00 -20.58
N LYS A 37 -1.45 2.68 -21.79
CA LYS A 37 -2.72 3.14 -22.36
C LYS A 37 -3.70 1.97 -22.43
N THR A 38 -4.85 2.10 -21.78
CA THR A 38 -5.92 1.11 -21.84
C THR A 38 -7.09 1.66 -22.63
N GLU A 39 -7.52 0.95 -23.67
CA GLU A 39 -8.73 1.23 -24.42
C GLU A 39 -9.79 0.17 -24.09
N ARG A 40 -10.98 0.63 -23.71
CA ARG A 40 -12.13 -0.23 -23.44
C ARG A 40 -13.30 0.19 -24.31
N SER A 41 -13.76 -0.71 -25.15
CA SER A 41 -14.99 -0.55 -25.92
C SER A 41 -16.09 -1.43 -25.33
N GLN A 42 -17.30 -0.88 -25.24
CA GLN A 42 -18.50 -1.61 -24.86
C GLN A 42 -19.59 -1.29 -25.86
N SER A 43 -20.33 -2.30 -26.27
CA SER A 43 -21.46 -2.19 -27.19
C SER A 43 -22.67 -2.81 -26.52
N LEU A 44 -23.81 -2.11 -26.56
CA LEU A 44 -25.07 -2.51 -25.95
C LEU A 44 -26.16 -2.54 -27.02
N LEU A 45 -27.13 -3.45 -26.85
CA LEU A 45 -28.30 -3.58 -27.72
C LEU A 45 -27.90 -3.65 -29.20
N ASN A 46 -27.00 -4.59 -29.54
CA ASN A 46 -26.50 -4.78 -30.89
C ASN A 46 -25.86 -3.52 -31.54
N GLY A 47 -25.23 -2.65 -30.74
CA GLY A 47 -24.50 -1.48 -31.25
C GLY A 47 -25.25 -0.17 -31.25
N LEU A 48 -26.51 -0.15 -30.79
CA LEU A 48 -27.29 1.08 -30.64
C LEU A 48 -26.61 2.07 -29.68
N ILE A 49 -25.97 1.55 -28.63
CA ILE A 49 -25.21 2.35 -27.66
C ILE A 49 -23.79 1.77 -27.59
N ASN A 50 -22.80 2.61 -27.88
CA ASN A 50 -21.39 2.27 -27.73
C ASN A 50 -20.74 3.18 -26.67
N ILE A 51 -19.94 2.59 -25.80
CA ILE A 51 -19.19 3.30 -24.76
C ILE A 51 -17.71 3.00 -24.98
N ASN A 52 -16.95 4.04 -25.31
CA ASN A 52 -15.51 3.95 -25.43
C ASN A 52 -14.87 4.65 -24.23
N LYS A 53 -13.89 4.01 -23.59
CA LYS A 53 -13.10 4.60 -22.51
C LYS A 53 -11.63 4.41 -22.84
N ILE A 54 -10.88 5.50 -22.89
CA ILE A 54 -9.44 5.53 -23.03
C ILE A 54 -8.87 5.99 -21.70
N ASN A 55 -7.85 5.30 -21.21
CA ASN A 55 -7.09 5.66 -20.04
C ASN A 55 -5.61 5.74 -20.45
N ILE A 56 -4.95 6.85 -20.18
CA ILE A 56 -3.55 7.12 -20.53
C ILE A 56 -2.79 7.51 -19.26
N ASN A 57 -1.50 7.20 -19.20
CA ASN A 57 -0.60 7.57 -18.10
C ASN A 57 -1.17 7.14 -16.75
N PHE A 58 -1.56 5.87 -16.65
CA PHE A 58 -2.03 5.26 -15.41
C PHE A 58 -3.28 5.93 -14.78
N GLY A 59 -4.12 6.57 -15.59
CA GLY A 59 -5.35 7.22 -15.12
C GLY A 59 -5.22 8.72 -14.90
N TYR A 60 -4.06 9.29 -15.24
CA TYR A 60 -3.89 10.74 -15.24
C TYR A 60 -4.87 11.37 -16.24
N HIS A 61 -4.89 10.84 -17.47
CA HIS A 61 -5.82 11.24 -18.51
C HIS A 61 -6.83 10.13 -18.80
N ILE A 62 -8.12 10.44 -18.72
CA ILE A 62 -9.21 9.52 -19.00
C ILE A 62 -10.21 10.20 -19.93
N GLU A 63 -10.45 9.60 -21.08
CA GLU A 63 -11.52 10.00 -21.98
C GLU A 63 -12.61 8.92 -21.98
N LYS A 64 -13.87 9.30 -21.79
CA LYS A 64 -15.03 8.42 -21.91
C LYS A 64 -16.04 9.03 -22.87
N LYS A 65 -16.36 8.31 -23.94
CA LYS A 65 -17.37 8.68 -24.95
C LYS A 65 -18.56 7.72 -24.88
N ILE A 66 -19.77 8.26 -24.97
CA ILE A 66 -21.02 7.52 -25.14
C ILE A 66 -21.60 7.94 -26.49
N ILE A 67 -21.75 6.96 -27.37
CA ILE A 67 -22.23 7.11 -28.74
C ILE A 67 -23.58 6.41 -28.82
N ILE A 68 -24.60 7.12 -29.27
CA ILE A 68 -25.96 6.60 -29.45
C ILE A 68 -26.32 6.77 -30.92
N LEU A 69 -26.72 5.68 -31.59
CA LEU A 69 -27.07 5.68 -33.02
C LEU A 69 -25.98 6.32 -33.90
N GLY A 70 -24.71 6.02 -33.60
CA GLY A 70 -23.55 6.55 -34.33
C GLY A 70 -23.16 8.01 -34.02
N LYS A 71 -23.93 8.73 -33.20
CA LYS A 71 -23.63 10.11 -32.80
C LYS A 71 -23.09 10.16 -31.38
N THR A 72 -22.01 10.92 -31.15
CA THR A 72 -21.48 11.17 -29.81
C THR A 72 -22.47 12.00 -29.00
N PHE A 73 -23.11 11.36 -28.03
CA PHE A 73 -24.07 12.00 -27.13
C PHE A 73 -23.36 12.69 -25.98
N PHE A 74 -22.41 12.00 -25.36
CA PHE A 74 -21.72 12.47 -24.17
C PHE A 74 -20.23 12.14 -24.23
N THR A 75 -19.40 13.10 -23.84
CA THR A 75 -17.97 12.92 -23.64
C THR A 75 -17.60 13.39 -22.24
N ARG A 76 -16.77 12.65 -21.53
CA ARG A 76 -16.10 13.10 -20.30
C ARG A 76 -14.61 12.98 -20.50
N ILE A 77 -13.90 14.06 -20.22
CA ILE A 77 -12.45 14.11 -20.20
C ILE A 77 -12.04 14.44 -18.78
N GLU A 78 -11.20 13.60 -18.18
CA GLU A 78 -10.52 13.85 -16.92
C GLU A 78 -9.04 13.98 -17.25
N ASP A 79 -8.45 15.13 -16.97
CA ASP A 79 -7.04 15.40 -17.21
C ASP A 79 -6.44 16.02 -15.95
N GLY A 80 -5.58 15.25 -15.27
CA GLY A 80 -5.13 15.59 -13.92
C GLY A 80 -6.31 15.78 -12.97
N ASP A 81 -6.37 16.95 -12.35
CA ASP A 81 -7.41 17.35 -11.39
C ASP A 81 -8.64 18.01 -12.01
N VAL A 82 -8.67 18.17 -13.33
CA VAL A 82 -9.79 18.80 -14.04
C VAL A 82 -10.62 17.74 -14.74
N LYS A 83 -11.93 17.85 -14.59
CA LYS A 83 -12.91 16.97 -15.22
C LYS A 83 -13.94 17.79 -15.98
N THR A 84 -13.97 17.63 -17.28
CA THR A 84 -14.89 18.32 -18.18
C THR A 84 -15.85 17.32 -18.80
N SER A 85 -17.15 17.61 -18.71
CA SER A 85 -18.22 16.83 -19.32
C SER A 85 -18.89 17.64 -20.43
N TYR A 86 -19.12 16.98 -21.55
CA TYR A 86 -19.70 17.53 -22.76
C TYR A 86 -20.98 16.77 -23.13
N CYS A 87 -21.99 17.48 -23.61
CA CYS A 87 -23.19 16.90 -24.23
C CYS A 87 -23.32 17.48 -25.64
N PHE A 88 -23.42 16.63 -26.66
CA PHE A 88 -23.42 17.04 -28.07
C PHE A 88 -22.29 18.04 -28.43
N GLY A 89 -21.10 17.83 -27.87
CA GLY A 89 -19.92 18.67 -28.10
C GLY A 89 -19.87 19.97 -27.28
N LYS A 90 -20.94 20.36 -26.58
CA LYS A 90 -20.96 21.55 -25.72
C LYS A 90 -20.57 21.18 -24.29
N VAL A 91 -19.73 22.00 -23.66
CA VAL A 91 -19.39 21.85 -22.22
C VAL A 91 -20.67 22.04 -21.41
N ILE A 92 -21.00 21.04 -20.59
CA ILE A 92 -22.14 21.11 -19.66
C ILE A 92 -21.71 21.22 -18.19
N LYS A 93 -20.48 20.77 -17.89
CA LYS A 93 -19.95 20.79 -16.53
C LYS A 93 -18.43 20.71 -16.56
N GLN A 94 -17.79 21.53 -15.72
CA GLN A 94 -16.38 21.41 -15.40
C GLN A 94 -16.24 21.35 -13.88
N GLU A 95 -15.43 20.42 -13.39
CA GLU A 95 -15.13 20.24 -11.97
C GLU A 95 -13.62 20.23 -11.79
N SER A 96 -13.11 20.98 -10.83
CA SER A 96 -11.69 20.96 -10.44
C SER A 96 -11.58 20.36 -9.04
N SER A 97 -10.87 19.23 -8.91
CA SER A 97 -10.59 18.63 -7.59
C SER A 97 -9.77 19.58 -6.72
N LYS A 98 -8.87 20.37 -7.33
CA LYS A 98 -8.10 21.41 -6.64
C LYS A 98 -9.04 22.47 -6.05
N GLU A 99 -9.92 23.06 -6.84
CA GLU A 99 -10.88 24.08 -6.35
C GLU A 99 -11.82 23.51 -5.28
N ASN A 100 -12.31 22.28 -5.49
CA ASN A 100 -13.15 21.60 -4.51
C ASN A 100 -12.42 21.40 -3.18
N PHE A 101 -11.13 21.03 -3.22
CA PHE A 101 -10.30 20.91 -2.03
C PHE A 101 -10.13 22.26 -1.32
N VAL A 102 -9.80 23.32 -2.08
CA VAL A 102 -9.65 24.69 -1.56
C VAL A 102 -10.93 25.16 -0.87
N ASN A 103 -12.06 25.11 -1.57
CA ASN A 103 -13.35 25.60 -1.08
C ASN A 103 -13.79 24.89 0.21
N LYS A 104 -13.42 23.62 0.36
CA LYS A 104 -13.84 22.81 1.50
C LYS A 104 -12.90 22.94 2.71
N TYR A 105 -11.59 22.98 2.47
CA TYR A 105 -10.58 22.75 3.51
C TYR A 105 -9.67 23.93 3.77
N LEU A 106 -9.57 24.94 2.90
CA LEU A 106 -8.58 25.99 3.09
C LEU A 106 -8.70 26.67 4.46
N LYS A 107 -9.93 26.85 4.96
CA LYS A 107 -10.25 27.45 6.25
C LYS A 107 -9.71 26.72 7.49
N ILE A 108 -9.26 25.47 7.36
CA ILE A 108 -8.70 24.70 8.49
C ILE A 108 -7.19 24.92 8.64
N PHE A 109 -6.54 25.47 7.61
CA PHE A 109 -5.11 25.71 7.59
C PHE A 109 -4.84 27.12 8.12
N ASP A 110 -4.10 27.17 9.22
CA ASP A 110 -3.64 28.42 9.82
C ASP A 110 -2.53 29.03 8.95
N ASN A 111 -2.58 30.35 8.72
CA ASN A 111 -1.60 31.08 7.91
C ASN A 111 -0.19 31.09 8.53
N LYS A 112 -0.02 30.60 9.76
CA LYS A 112 1.31 30.37 10.35
C LYS A 112 2.10 29.26 9.66
N TYR A 113 1.45 28.39 8.90
CA TYR A 113 2.11 27.33 8.14
C TYR A 113 2.42 27.78 6.72
N ASP A 114 3.56 27.37 6.17
CA ASP A 114 3.98 27.65 4.80
C ASP A 114 3.73 26.45 3.87
N ASP A 115 4.10 25.25 4.33
CA ASP A 115 3.99 24.01 3.58
C ASP A 115 3.08 22.98 4.24
N ILE A 116 2.22 22.37 3.43
CA ILE A 116 1.25 21.38 3.87
C ILE A 116 1.56 20.04 3.21
N TYR A 117 2.01 19.07 3.99
CA TYR A 117 2.39 17.74 3.52
C TYR A 117 1.26 16.73 3.77
N ILE A 118 0.57 16.33 2.71
CA ILE A 118 -0.56 15.40 2.76
C ILE A 118 -0.05 13.97 2.64
N LEU A 119 -0.19 13.19 3.72
CA LEU A 119 0.23 11.79 3.78
C LEU A 119 -0.79 10.90 3.04
N ASN A 120 -0.63 10.70 1.72
CA ASN A 120 -1.64 10.05 0.86
C ASN A 120 -1.35 8.56 0.53
N ALA A 121 -0.39 7.94 1.21
CA ALA A 121 0.02 6.56 1.00
C ALA A 121 -0.52 5.56 2.05
N ASN A 122 -0.10 4.30 1.92
CA ASN A 122 -0.24 3.28 2.96
C ASN A 122 0.90 3.38 3.98
N SER A 123 0.83 2.58 5.04
CA SER A 123 1.75 2.67 6.17
C SER A 123 3.22 2.52 5.78
N GLY A 124 3.56 1.63 4.85
CA GLY A 124 4.94 1.38 4.43
C GLY A 124 5.63 2.62 3.86
N GLU A 125 5.07 3.21 2.80
CA GLU A 125 5.66 4.39 2.17
C GLU A 125 5.58 5.64 3.05
N ILE A 126 4.50 5.81 3.83
CA ILE A 126 4.43 6.92 4.80
C ILE A 126 5.50 6.75 5.89
N TYR A 127 5.67 5.54 6.41
CA TYR A 127 6.73 5.26 7.38
C TYR A 127 8.11 5.56 6.80
N LEU A 128 8.41 5.10 5.58
CA LEU A 128 9.70 5.37 4.94
C LEU A 128 9.91 6.87 4.69
N PHE A 129 8.88 7.57 4.22
CA PHE A 129 8.93 9.03 4.06
C PHE A 129 9.25 9.73 5.38
N LEU A 130 8.46 9.49 6.42
CA LEU A 130 8.64 10.11 7.73
C LEU A 130 9.99 9.76 8.36
N THR A 131 10.45 8.52 8.18
CA THR A 131 11.68 8.02 8.81
C THR A 131 12.94 8.51 8.10
N TYR A 132 12.97 8.41 6.76
CA TYR A 132 14.21 8.53 6.00
C TYR A 132 14.34 9.80 5.17
N PHE A 133 13.21 10.38 4.76
CA PHE A 133 13.19 11.39 3.72
C PHE A 133 12.66 12.73 4.19
N PHE A 134 11.87 12.76 5.27
CA PHE A 134 11.10 13.92 5.66
C PHE A 134 11.97 15.15 5.92
N ASP A 135 12.99 15.05 6.77
CA ASP A 135 13.85 16.20 7.12
C ASP A 135 14.56 16.79 5.91
N SER A 136 15.09 15.92 5.06
CA SER A 136 15.79 16.32 3.85
C SER A 136 14.84 16.89 2.80
N TYR A 137 13.60 16.40 2.77
CA TYR A 137 12.56 16.96 1.91
C TYR A 137 12.07 18.32 2.42
N LEU A 138 11.96 18.54 3.73
CA LEU A 138 11.70 19.86 4.31
C LEU A 138 12.81 20.84 3.93
N LYS A 139 14.07 20.45 4.15
CA LYS A 139 15.25 21.26 3.82
C LYS A 139 15.32 21.61 2.33
N LYS A 140 15.09 20.63 1.46
CA LYS A 140 15.09 20.84 0.00
C LYS A 140 14.05 21.87 -0.45
N ASN A 141 12.92 21.94 0.24
CA ASN A 141 11.83 22.84 -0.11
C ASN A 141 11.92 24.18 0.63
N ASP A 142 12.93 24.41 1.47
CA ASP A 142 13.02 25.56 2.37
C ASP A 142 11.78 25.71 3.26
N SER A 143 11.29 24.58 3.78
CA SER A 143 10.10 24.52 4.63
C SER A 143 10.42 24.98 6.05
N MET A 144 9.79 26.06 6.50
CA MET A 144 10.05 26.69 7.80
C MET A 144 8.97 26.37 8.85
N ALA A 145 7.72 26.20 8.43
CA ALA A 145 6.58 25.94 9.31
C ALA A 145 5.68 24.82 8.75
N PRO A 146 6.20 23.58 8.65
CA PRO A 146 5.49 22.47 8.03
C PRO A 146 4.28 22.03 8.84
N LEU A 147 3.19 21.70 8.14
CA LEU A 147 2.04 20.98 8.69
C LEU A 147 1.87 19.64 8.00
N LEU A 148 1.73 18.56 8.78
CA LEU A 148 1.33 17.26 8.26
C LEU A 148 -0.19 17.12 8.21
N VAL A 149 -0.70 16.46 7.17
CA VAL A 149 -2.11 16.07 7.06
C VAL A 149 -2.20 14.55 6.99
N ALA A 150 -2.66 13.94 8.09
CA ALA A 150 -3.01 12.53 8.14
C ALA A 150 -4.28 12.27 7.33
N THR A 151 -4.19 11.38 6.34
CA THR A 151 -5.38 10.91 5.59
C THR A 151 -6.02 9.64 6.14
N LYS A 152 -5.32 8.96 7.05
CA LYS A 152 -5.76 7.75 7.75
C LYS A 152 -5.41 7.88 9.22
N LYS A 153 -6.23 7.29 10.10
CA LYS A 153 -6.08 7.43 11.56
C LYS A 153 -4.70 6.97 12.06
N TYR A 154 -4.17 5.88 11.52
CA TYR A 154 -2.84 5.37 11.90
C TYR A 154 -1.68 6.30 11.48
N HIS A 155 -1.87 7.24 10.54
CA HIS A 155 -0.84 8.25 10.25
C HIS A 155 -0.61 9.17 11.45
N LEU A 156 -1.65 9.44 12.25
CA LEU A 156 -1.50 10.22 13.48
C LEU A 156 -0.58 9.52 14.46
N GLU A 157 -0.70 8.20 14.59
CA GLU A 157 0.16 7.39 15.46
C GLU A 157 1.60 7.34 14.95
N LEU A 158 1.79 7.10 13.64
CA LEU A 158 3.12 7.14 13.03
C LEU A 158 3.84 8.48 13.26
N VAL A 159 3.13 9.59 13.08
CA VAL A 159 3.70 10.93 13.28
C VAL A 159 4.04 11.18 14.74
N LYS A 160 3.15 10.83 15.67
CA LYS A 160 3.44 10.89 17.12
C LYS A 160 4.69 10.08 17.51
N MET A 161 4.99 9.00 16.82
CA MET A 161 6.15 8.17 17.13
C MET A 161 7.46 8.68 16.49
N ILE A 162 7.40 9.24 15.28
CA ILE A 162 8.58 9.50 14.44
C ILE A 162 8.95 10.99 14.40
N CYS A 163 7.94 11.87 14.42
CA CYS A 163 8.11 13.32 14.35
C CYS A 163 7.05 14.04 15.23
N PRO A 164 7.01 13.75 16.55
CA PRO A 164 6.01 14.31 17.46
C PRO A 164 6.04 15.85 17.54
N GLU A 165 7.16 16.47 17.20
CA GLU A 165 7.33 17.91 17.20
C GLU A 165 6.61 18.61 16.04
N VAL A 166 6.24 17.88 14.99
CA VAL A 166 5.60 18.46 13.81
C VAL A 166 4.08 18.45 13.98
N PRO A 167 3.41 19.61 13.80
CA PRO A 167 1.98 19.69 13.94
C PRO A 167 1.27 18.83 12.88
N ILE A 168 0.16 18.24 13.28
CA ILE A 168 -0.62 17.36 12.42
C ILE A 168 -2.12 17.56 12.59
N ILE A 169 -2.84 17.49 11.48
CA ILE A 169 -4.30 17.42 11.45
C ILE A 169 -4.77 16.17 10.71
N PHE A 170 -6.05 15.81 10.89
CA PHE A 170 -6.67 14.69 10.18
C PHE A 170 -7.69 15.18 9.16
N ILE A 171 -7.57 14.70 7.92
CA ILE A 171 -8.58 14.87 6.87
C ILE A 171 -8.78 13.52 6.19
N ASP A 172 -9.98 12.95 6.27
CA ASP A 172 -10.26 11.63 5.69
C ASP A 172 -9.89 11.56 4.19
N LYS A 173 -9.13 10.52 3.82
CA LYS A 173 -8.65 10.28 2.44
C LYS A 173 -9.74 10.41 1.37
N ARG A 174 -10.99 10.05 1.67
CA ARG A 174 -12.12 10.14 0.72
C ARG A 174 -12.37 11.57 0.20
N PHE A 175 -11.82 12.56 0.90
CA PHE A 175 -11.95 13.95 0.50
C PHE A 175 -10.68 14.56 -0.12
N ILE A 176 -9.60 13.78 -0.20
CA ILE A 176 -8.37 14.17 -0.90
C ILE A 176 -8.39 13.48 -2.27
N ASN A 177 -8.79 14.21 -3.30
CA ASN A 177 -8.82 13.70 -4.68
C ASN A 177 -7.87 14.50 -5.57
N LEU A 178 -6.62 14.64 -5.11
CA LEU A 178 -5.56 15.40 -5.77
C LEU A 178 -4.64 14.44 -6.53
N LYS A 179 -4.41 14.67 -7.83
CA LYS A 179 -3.58 13.81 -8.68
C LYS A 179 -2.14 14.28 -8.84
N GLU A 180 -1.92 15.59 -8.94
CA GLU A 180 -0.57 16.17 -8.93
C GLU A 180 0.09 16.03 -7.55
N ASN A 181 1.42 16.11 -7.57
CA ASN A 181 2.29 15.91 -6.41
C ASN A 181 2.47 17.20 -5.61
N GLN A 182 2.33 18.35 -6.26
CA GLN A 182 2.53 19.65 -5.65
C GLN A 182 1.53 20.67 -6.19
N TYR A 183 1.01 21.52 -5.30
CA TYR A 183 0.13 22.63 -5.69
C TYR A 183 0.53 23.88 -4.96
N ASN A 184 0.48 25.01 -5.66
CA ASN A 184 0.45 26.32 -5.04
C ASN A 184 -1.00 26.79 -4.98
N ILE A 185 -1.46 27.09 -3.76
CA ILE A 185 -2.82 27.54 -3.45
C ILE A 185 -2.69 28.70 -2.46
N ASN A 186 -3.00 29.91 -2.94
CA ASN A 186 -2.82 31.14 -2.17
C ASN A 186 -1.39 31.24 -1.62
N ASN A 187 -1.26 31.32 -0.30
CA ASN A 187 -0.03 31.44 0.47
C ASN A 187 0.54 30.10 0.96
N PHE A 188 -0.05 28.96 0.55
CA PHE A 188 0.41 27.63 0.93
C PHE A 188 0.97 26.86 -0.27
N ARG A 189 2.02 26.08 -0.03
CA ARG A 189 2.45 25.00 -0.94
C ARG A 189 1.99 23.66 -0.38
N PHE A 190 1.22 22.93 -1.16
CA PHE A 190 0.74 21.60 -0.80
C PHE A 190 1.59 20.55 -1.47
N PHE A 191 2.04 19.55 -0.70
CA PHE A 191 2.78 18.39 -1.17
C PHE A 191 1.95 17.14 -0.93
N ASN A 192 1.48 16.51 -2.00
CA ASN A 192 0.74 15.27 -1.97
C ASN A 192 1.73 14.10 -1.95
N ILE A 193 2.03 13.60 -0.75
CA ILE A 193 3.04 12.56 -0.54
C ILE A 193 2.51 11.22 -1.09
N PHE A 194 3.02 10.90 -2.28
CA PHE A 194 2.70 9.76 -3.13
C PHE A 194 1.25 9.75 -3.61
N CYS A 195 1.04 10.20 -4.85
CA CYS A 195 -0.23 10.09 -5.55
C CYS A 195 -0.44 8.70 -6.17
N ASP A 196 -1.65 8.41 -6.65
CA ASP A 196 -1.94 7.13 -7.33
C ASP A 196 -1.01 6.86 -8.51
N TYR A 197 -0.60 7.90 -9.26
CA TYR A 197 0.34 7.74 -10.39
C TYR A 197 1.67 7.12 -9.93
N TYR A 198 2.22 7.58 -8.79
CA TYR A 198 3.46 7.05 -8.23
C TYR A 198 3.37 5.53 -8.04
N PHE A 199 2.38 5.04 -7.30
CA PHE A 199 2.23 3.60 -7.03
C PHE A 199 2.15 2.78 -8.31
N ARG A 200 1.39 3.30 -9.29
CA ARG A 200 1.21 2.61 -10.55
C ARG A 200 2.49 2.54 -11.37
N LYS A 201 3.30 3.60 -11.33
CA LYS A 201 4.60 3.63 -11.98
C LYS A 201 5.59 2.66 -11.33
N VAL A 202 5.66 2.65 -9.98
CA VAL A 202 6.54 1.74 -9.24
C VAL A 202 6.25 0.27 -9.56
N GLU A 203 4.98 -0.14 -9.44
CA GLU A 203 4.58 -1.52 -9.74
C GLU A 203 4.83 -1.87 -11.23
N PHE A 204 4.59 -0.92 -12.14
CA PHE A 204 4.88 -1.10 -13.56
C PHE A 204 6.36 -1.31 -13.84
N ASP A 205 7.24 -0.49 -13.26
CA ASP A 205 8.68 -0.56 -13.48
C ASP A 205 9.27 -1.86 -12.94
N ILE A 206 8.91 -2.23 -11.71
CA ILE A 206 9.34 -3.51 -11.09
C ILE A 206 8.90 -4.69 -11.94
N LYS A 207 7.67 -4.66 -12.45
CA LYS A 207 7.13 -5.75 -13.26
C LYS A 207 7.86 -5.90 -14.59
N ASN A 208 8.05 -4.80 -15.32
CA ASN A 208 8.48 -4.84 -16.71
C ASN A 208 9.99 -4.74 -16.91
N ASN A 209 10.76 -4.28 -15.91
CA ASN A 209 12.23 -4.28 -15.98
C ASN A 209 12.84 -5.60 -15.49
N PRO A 210 14.07 -5.97 -15.88
CA PRO A 210 14.76 -7.14 -15.36
C PRO A 210 14.85 -7.16 -13.82
N LEU A 211 14.98 -8.35 -13.23
CA LEU A 211 15.18 -8.49 -11.79
C LEU A 211 16.40 -7.68 -11.34
N GLY A 212 16.26 -6.98 -10.22
CA GLY A 212 17.30 -6.21 -9.57
C GLY A 212 17.36 -4.74 -9.99
N ILE A 213 16.78 -4.40 -11.16
CA ILE A 213 16.91 -3.06 -11.77
C ILE A 213 16.01 -2.02 -11.10
N SER A 214 14.79 -2.38 -10.74
CA SER A 214 13.83 -1.46 -10.14
C SER A 214 13.53 -1.87 -8.72
N HIS A 215 13.57 -0.89 -7.81
CA HIS A 215 13.21 -1.05 -6.41
C HIS A 215 12.34 0.11 -5.96
N TYR A 216 11.34 -0.17 -5.12
CA TYR A 216 10.38 0.84 -4.68
C TYR A 216 11.05 1.99 -3.91
N CYS A 217 12.07 1.72 -3.11
CA CYS A 217 12.79 2.76 -2.37
C CYS A 217 13.53 3.74 -3.29
N ASP A 218 14.13 3.24 -4.38
CA ASP A 218 14.76 4.09 -5.40
C ASP A 218 13.71 4.93 -6.15
N SER A 219 12.51 4.38 -6.29
CA SER A 219 11.38 5.11 -6.87
C SER A 219 10.91 6.24 -5.95
N ILE A 220 10.91 6.04 -4.62
CA ILE A 220 10.64 7.12 -3.64
C ILE A 220 11.66 8.24 -3.84
N LYS A 221 12.96 7.92 -3.77
CA LYS A 221 14.07 8.88 -3.96
C LYS A 221 13.91 9.69 -5.23
N SER A 222 13.66 9.00 -6.36
CA SER A 222 13.46 9.64 -7.66
C SER A 222 12.23 10.54 -7.69
N TYR A 223 11.12 10.11 -7.07
CA TYR A 223 9.86 10.85 -7.03
C TYR A 223 9.96 12.15 -6.23
N ILE A 224 10.66 12.14 -5.10
CA ILE A 224 10.88 13.34 -4.26
C ILE A 224 12.15 14.11 -4.67
N GLY A 225 12.96 13.55 -5.58
CA GLY A 225 14.22 14.09 -6.07
C GLY A 225 15.29 14.23 -4.99
N LEU A 226 15.48 13.18 -4.19
CA LEU A 226 16.58 13.05 -3.22
C LEU A 226 17.52 11.92 -3.65
N THR A 227 18.74 11.95 -3.13
CA THR A 227 19.78 10.95 -3.37
C THR A 227 20.20 10.27 -2.06
N ASP A 228 21.08 9.26 -2.12
CA ASP A 228 21.50 8.52 -0.92
C ASP A 228 22.25 9.38 0.11
N SER A 229 22.94 10.43 -0.33
CA SER A 229 23.63 11.37 0.57
C SER A 229 22.67 12.25 1.37
N ASP A 230 21.41 12.35 0.94
CA ASP A 230 20.40 13.15 1.61
C ASP A 230 19.70 12.35 2.72
N ILE A 231 19.96 11.07 2.87
CA ILE A 231 19.17 10.21 3.75
C ILE A 231 19.59 10.41 5.20
N THR A 232 18.59 10.71 6.03
CA THR A 232 18.71 10.73 7.48
C THR A 232 17.81 9.63 8.05
N MET A 233 17.90 9.33 9.35
CA MET A 233 17.02 8.34 9.96
C MET A 233 16.48 8.86 11.29
N ARG A 234 15.17 9.09 11.33
CA ARG A 234 14.44 9.34 12.57
C ARG A 234 14.17 8.02 13.28
N LYS A 235 14.38 8.00 14.60
CA LYS A 235 14.06 6.85 15.44
C LYS A 235 12.61 6.92 15.88
N ALA A 236 11.88 5.84 15.71
CA ALA A 236 10.56 5.67 16.29
C ALA A 236 10.68 5.62 17.82
N SER A 237 9.86 6.42 18.49
CA SER A 237 9.68 6.41 19.94
C SER A 237 8.28 5.91 20.28
N VAL A 238 8.16 5.11 21.34
CA VAL A 238 6.87 4.64 21.84
C VAL A 238 6.37 5.64 22.88
N PRO A 239 5.19 6.26 22.70
CA PRO A 239 4.59 7.07 23.75
C PRO A 239 4.31 6.22 25.00
N ALA A 240 4.64 6.73 26.18
CA ALA A 240 4.47 6.00 27.45
C ALA A 240 3.02 5.54 27.68
N GLU A 241 2.05 6.34 27.26
CA GLU A 241 0.62 5.98 27.29
C GLU A 241 0.30 4.75 26.43
N SER A 242 0.94 4.63 25.27
CA SER A 242 0.78 3.49 24.36
C SER A 242 1.45 2.24 24.94
N GLU A 243 2.63 2.34 25.56
CA GLU A 243 3.24 1.18 26.22
C GLU A 243 2.39 0.68 27.39
N LYS A 244 1.87 1.59 28.21
CA LYS A 244 0.96 1.22 29.32
C LYS A 244 -0.31 0.53 28.80
N SER A 245 -0.97 1.13 27.82
CA SER A 245 -2.19 0.57 27.20
C SER A 245 -1.93 -0.81 26.57
N MET A 246 -0.77 -0.98 25.93
CA MET A 246 -0.33 -2.28 25.42
C MET A 246 -0.22 -3.32 26.54
N LEU A 247 0.49 -3.00 27.63
CA LEU A 247 0.66 -3.93 28.76
C LEU A 247 -0.69 -4.32 29.38
N ASP A 248 -1.60 -3.36 29.55
CA ASP A 248 -2.95 -3.62 30.10
C ASP A 248 -3.72 -4.61 29.21
N LYS A 249 -3.71 -4.40 27.89
CA LYS A 249 -4.34 -5.32 26.92
C LYS A 249 -3.70 -6.69 26.91
N ILE A 250 -2.37 -6.76 26.97
CA ILE A 250 -1.64 -8.02 26.91
C ILE A 250 -1.82 -8.86 28.18
N SER A 251 -1.96 -8.23 29.34
CA SER A 251 -2.28 -8.94 30.58
C SER A 251 -3.62 -9.70 30.48
N SER A 252 -4.62 -9.14 29.79
CA SER A 252 -5.95 -9.76 29.63
C SER A 252 -5.96 -11.05 28.80
N ILE A 253 -4.96 -11.24 27.94
CA ILE A 253 -4.80 -12.46 27.12
C ILE A 253 -3.71 -13.40 27.65
N ASN A 254 -3.11 -13.05 28.80
CA ASN A 254 -2.10 -13.83 29.50
C ASN A 254 -0.89 -14.22 28.64
N LEU A 255 -0.41 -13.33 27.76
CA LEU A 255 0.79 -13.59 26.94
C LEU A 255 2.06 -13.57 27.81
N ASN A 256 2.92 -14.57 27.65
CA ASN A 256 4.24 -14.60 28.25
C ASN A 256 5.18 -13.64 27.52
N LEU A 257 5.30 -12.41 28.05
CA LEU A 257 6.14 -11.36 27.48
C LEU A 257 7.64 -11.70 27.44
N ASP A 258 8.11 -12.65 28.25
CA ASP A 258 9.53 -13.05 28.27
C ASP A 258 9.85 -14.13 27.23
N ASN A 259 8.82 -14.76 26.66
CA ASN A 259 9.01 -15.93 25.81
C ASN A 259 7.90 -16.11 24.77
N PHE A 260 7.84 -15.19 23.81
CA PHE A 260 6.90 -15.28 22.71
C PHE A 260 7.49 -14.88 21.35
N VAL A 261 6.80 -15.30 20.29
CA VAL A 261 7.01 -14.88 18.91
C VAL A 261 5.83 -14.04 18.44
N PHE A 262 6.12 -12.96 17.71
CA PHE A 262 5.12 -12.08 17.12
C PHE A 262 4.92 -12.44 15.65
N ILE A 263 3.69 -12.73 15.23
CA ILE A 263 3.35 -13.08 13.84
C ILE A 263 2.41 -12.01 13.24
N ALA A 264 2.81 -11.44 12.10
CA ALA A 264 1.98 -10.55 11.28
C ALA A 264 1.70 -11.20 9.91
N PRO A 265 0.65 -12.04 9.79
CA PRO A 265 0.42 -12.84 8.60
C PRO A 265 -0.36 -12.10 7.50
N GLU A 266 -0.88 -10.91 7.77
CA GLU A 266 -1.76 -10.18 6.85
C GLU A 266 -1.02 -9.11 6.03
N ALA A 267 -1.33 -9.03 4.74
CA ALA A 267 -0.86 -7.97 3.85
C ALA A 267 -1.94 -7.57 2.85
N GLN A 268 -1.97 -6.30 2.45
CA GLN A 268 -2.89 -5.81 1.40
C GLN A 268 -2.36 -6.08 -0.02
N SER A 269 -1.04 -6.15 -0.18
CA SER A 269 -0.35 -6.35 -1.45
C SER A 269 -0.17 -7.82 -1.78
N CYS A 270 0.39 -8.59 -0.84
CA CYS A 270 0.72 -10.00 -1.02
C CYS A 270 -0.49 -10.93 -0.85
N GLU A 271 -0.48 -12.06 -1.55
CA GLU A 271 -1.37 -13.19 -1.32
C GLU A 271 -1.16 -13.74 0.10
N LEU A 272 -2.26 -14.17 0.73
CA LEU A 272 -2.21 -14.72 2.08
C LEU A 272 -1.49 -16.06 2.11
N LEU A 273 -0.78 -16.31 3.21
CA LEU A 273 -0.20 -17.62 3.50
C LEU A 273 -1.32 -18.66 3.68
N PRO A 274 -1.10 -19.94 3.36
CA PRO A 274 -2.07 -21.00 3.65
C PRO A 274 -2.33 -21.13 5.16
N GLU A 275 -3.60 -21.31 5.56
CA GLU A 275 -3.98 -21.52 6.98
C GLU A 275 -3.20 -22.66 7.63
N GLN A 276 -3.09 -23.80 6.94
CA GLN A 276 -2.37 -24.96 7.45
C GLN A 276 -0.89 -24.65 7.74
N PHE A 277 -0.23 -23.81 6.94
CA PHE A 277 1.15 -23.40 7.21
C PHE A 277 1.24 -22.64 8.55
N LEU A 278 0.31 -21.72 8.81
CA LEU A 278 0.27 -20.99 10.07
C LEU A 278 -0.01 -21.93 11.25
N ILE A 279 -0.97 -22.85 11.12
CA ILE A 279 -1.28 -23.86 12.14
C ILE A 279 -0.05 -24.72 12.47
N ASP A 280 0.64 -25.21 11.44
CA ASP A 280 1.84 -26.04 11.59
C ASP A 280 2.99 -25.26 12.26
N LEU A 281 3.17 -23.99 11.89
CA LEU A 281 4.16 -23.08 12.47
C LEU A 281 3.88 -22.80 13.95
N ILE A 282 2.63 -22.48 14.30
CA ILE A 282 2.21 -22.24 15.69
C ILE A 282 2.44 -23.49 16.54
N ASN A 283 2.02 -24.67 16.05
CA ASN A 283 2.26 -25.94 16.73
C ASN A 283 3.75 -26.24 16.94
N LYS A 284 4.60 -25.88 15.98
CA LYS A 284 6.06 -26.04 16.10
C LYS A 284 6.62 -25.18 17.26
N TYR A 285 6.14 -23.95 17.43
CA TYR A 285 6.54 -23.08 18.53
C TYR A 285 6.04 -23.55 19.90
N HIS A 286 4.80 -24.02 19.97
CA HIS A 286 4.26 -24.62 21.21
C HIS A 286 5.05 -25.83 21.68
N LYS A 287 5.49 -26.69 20.75
CA LYS A 287 6.39 -27.81 21.07
C LYS A 287 7.74 -27.37 21.67
N SER A 288 8.15 -26.13 21.43
CA SER A 288 9.34 -25.50 22.02
C SER A 288 9.02 -24.62 23.23
N ASN A 289 7.80 -24.71 23.78
CA ASN A 289 7.33 -23.92 24.92
C ASN A 289 7.45 -22.41 24.68
N VAL A 290 7.11 -21.94 23.49
CA VAL A 290 7.13 -20.51 23.13
C VAL A 290 5.71 -20.05 22.81
N ASP A 291 5.30 -18.95 23.46
CA ASP A 291 4.01 -18.34 23.22
C ASP A 291 3.93 -17.68 21.85
N ILE A 292 2.71 -17.56 21.31
CA ILE A 292 2.47 -16.92 20.02
C ILE A 292 1.48 -15.77 20.18
N PHE A 293 1.91 -14.58 19.80
CA PHE A 293 1.02 -13.46 19.52
C PHE A 293 0.82 -13.32 18.01
N ILE A 294 -0.43 -13.32 17.54
CA ILE A 294 -0.76 -13.09 16.13
C ILE A 294 -1.50 -11.76 15.98
N ASN A 295 -0.93 -10.86 15.19
CA ASN A 295 -1.57 -9.60 14.81
C ASN A 295 -2.55 -9.81 13.66
N LEU A 296 -3.80 -10.13 14.01
CA LEU A 296 -4.92 -10.26 13.08
C LEU A 296 -5.75 -8.99 13.10
N VAL A 297 -5.88 -8.31 11.95
CA VAL A 297 -6.68 -7.09 11.80
C VAL A 297 -7.99 -7.41 11.08
N GLY A 298 -7.98 -8.42 10.20
CA GLY A 298 -9.16 -8.89 9.48
C GLY A 298 -9.61 -10.28 9.92
N ASN A 299 -10.77 -10.69 9.41
CA ASN A 299 -11.31 -12.04 9.59
C ASN A 299 -10.91 -12.95 8.40
N CYS A 300 -9.66 -12.85 7.93
CA CYS A 300 -9.22 -13.56 6.72
C CYS A 300 -8.59 -14.92 6.97
N TYR A 301 -8.45 -15.31 8.24
CA TYR A 301 -7.87 -16.59 8.65
C TYR A 301 -8.81 -17.32 9.59
N ASN A 302 -9.06 -18.60 9.30
CA ASN A 302 -9.64 -19.54 10.26
C ASN A 302 -8.54 -20.42 10.86
N LEU A 303 -8.07 -20.04 12.06
CA LEU A 303 -7.06 -20.80 12.81
C LEU A 303 -7.69 -21.68 13.89
N SER A 304 -8.89 -22.21 13.63
CA SER A 304 -9.54 -23.17 14.55
C SER A 304 -8.66 -24.42 14.72
N GLY A 305 -8.48 -24.86 15.97
CA GLY A 305 -7.72 -26.07 16.29
C GLY A 305 -6.28 -25.84 16.72
N VAL A 306 -5.84 -24.59 16.86
CA VAL A 306 -4.56 -24.24 17.49
C VAL A 306 -4.73 -23.08 18.47
N GLU A 307 -3.99 -23.10 19.57
CA GLU A 307 -3.98 -22.02 20.55
C GLU A 307 -3.06 -20.89 20.08
N TYR A 308 -3.53 -19.65 20.16
CA TYR A 308 -2.71 -18.45 19.95
C TYR A 308 -3.35 -17.27 20.68
N LYS A 309 -2.54 -16.24 20.95
CA LYS A 309 -2.98 -15.03 21.63
C LYS A 309 -3.11 -13.89 20.62
N SER A 310 -4.17 -13.11 20.73
CA SER A 310 -4.40 -11.96 19.86
C SER A 310 -5.30 -10.95 20.56
N CYS A 311 -5.07 -9.67 20.31
CA CYS A 311 -5.98 -8.60 20.70
C CYS A 311 -5.77 -7.39 19.78
N PHE A 312 -6.72 -6.46 19.77
CA PHE A 312 -6.57 -5.24 19.00
C PHE A 312 -5.49 -4.34 19.60
N LEU A 313 -4.45 -4.06 18.81
CA LEU A 313 -3.39 -3.12 19.12
C LEU A 313 -3.34 -2.02 18.05
N THR A 314 -3.15 -0.79 18.52
CA THR A 314 -2.78 0.36 17.70
C THR A 314 -1.36 0.22 17.18
N TYR A 315 -0.95 1.08 16.23
CA TYR A 315 0.37 1.00 15.60
C TYR A 315 1.51 1.17 16.63
N SER A 316 1.35 2.10 17.57
CA SER A 316 2.31 2.30 18.66
C SER A 316 2.38 1.11 19.63
N GLU A 317 1.24 0.52 19.96
CA GLU A 317 1.18 -0.67 20.83
C GLU A 317 1.78 -1.90 20.14
N VAL A 318 1.53 -2.07 18.83
CA VAL A 318 2.15 -3.14 18.02
C VAL A 318 3.68 -3.02 18.06
N PHE A 319 4.22 -1.82 17.87
CA PHE A 319 5.67 -1.62 17.97
C PHE A 319 6.20 -1.95 19.35
N ALA A 320 5.55 -1.46 20.40
CA ALA A 320 5.94 -1.69 21.79
C ALA A 320 5.94 -3.18 22.15
N LEU A 321 4.93 -3.93 21.71
CA LEU A 321 4.87 -5.37 21.92
C LEU A 321 5.96 -6.09 21.11
N ALA A 322 6.11 -5.75 19.82
CA ALA A 322 7.07 -6.41 18.95
C ALA A 322 8.51 -6.29 19.46
N GLN A 323 8.88 -5.17 20.08
CA GLN A 323 10.19 -4.97 20.74
C GLN A 323 10.49 -5.99 21.86
N LYS A 324 9.46 -6.57 22.48
CA LYS A 324 9.61 -7.57 23.56
C LYS A 324 9.62 -9.01 23.03
N SER A 325 9.32 -9.22 21.74
CA SER A 325 9.27 -10.55 21.16
C SER A 325 10.67 -11.13 20.92
N LYS A 326 10.80 -12.46 20.98
CA LYS A 326 12.04 -13.16 20.61
C LYS A 326 12.36 -13.05 19.12
N LYS A 327 11.30 -12.99 18.32
CA LYS A 327 11.35 -12.99 16.86
C LYS A 327 10.02 -12.49 16.29
N ILE A 328 10.11 -11.85 15.14
CA ILE A 328 8.97 -11.40 14.33
C ILE A 328 8.91 -12.28 13.07
N ILE A 329 7.71 -12.74 12.72
CA ILE A 329 7.45 -13.43 11.46
C ILE A 329 6.38 -12.65 10.72
N SER A 330 6.70 -12.15 9.53
CA SER A 330 5.80 -11.25 8.81
C SER A 330 5.62 -11.70 7.38
N LEU A 331 4.37 -11.74 6.90
CA LEU A 331 4.14 -11.60 5.47
C LEU A 331 4.59 -10.20 5.04
N ARG A 332 5.25 -10.07 3.89
CA ARG A 332 5.75 -8.78 3.41
C ARG A 332 4.59 -7.78 3.31
N SER A 333 4.63 -6.75 4.15
CA SER A 333 3.59 -5.71 4.24
C SER A 333 4.17 -4.38 4.69
N GLY A 334 3.39 -3.31 4.57
CA GLY A 334 3.70 -1.97 5.08
C GLY A 334 3.99 -1.89 6.60
N LEU A 335 3.63 -2.93 7.37
CA LEU A 335 3.95 -3.04 8.79
C LEU A 335 5.36 -3.61 9.01
N THR A 336 5.83 -4.45 8.08
CA THR A 336 7.16 -5.05 8.14
C THR A 336 8.25 -3.99 8.14
N GLU A 337 8.16 -2.94 7.31
CA GLU A 337 9.16 -1.86 7.27
C GLU A 337 9.28 -1.16 8.62
N PHE A 338 8.14 -0.90 9.25
CA PHE A 338 8.07 -0.23 10.53
C PHE A 338 8.67 -1.08 11.65
N LEU A 339 8.38 -2.39 11.66
CA LEU A 339 8.89 -3.31 12.66
C LEU A 339 10.41 -3.52 12.59
N LEU A 340 11.09 -3.12 11.51
CA LEU A 340 12.56 -3.20 11.44
C LEU A 340 13.25 -2.36 12.51
N GLN A 341 12.65 -1.23 12.91
CA GLN A 341 13.21 -0.37 13.95
C GLN A 341 13.14 -0.97 15.36
N THR A 342 12.43 -2.08 15.55
CA THR A 342 12.44 -2.80 16.83
C THR A 342 13.80 -3.47 17.11
N ASN A 343 14.61 -3.69 16.07
CA ASN A 343 15.88 -4.42 16.13
C ASN A 343 15.73 -5.85 16.71
N VAL A 344 14.54 -6.45 16.55
CA VAL A 344 14.24 -7.84 16.84
C VAL A 344 14.48 -8.67 15.56
N PRO A 345 15.02 -9.91 15.65
CA PRO A 345 15.11 -10.81 14.51
C PRO A 345 13.77 -10.93 13.76
N ILE A 346 13.78 -10.77 12.45
CA ILE A 346 12.59 -10.81 11.61
C ILE A 346 12.78 -11.76 10.42
N ASP A 347 11.82 -12.67 10.27
CA ASP A 347 11.68 -13.50 9.08
C ASP A 347 10.53 -12.95 8.24
N ILE A 348 10.82 -12.64 6.98
CA ILE A 348 9.89 -12.01 6.06
C ILE A 348 9.54 -13.02 4.96
N LEU A 349 8.26 -13.30 4.84
CA LEU A 349 7.71 -14.20 3.84
C LEU A 349 7.21 -13.39 2.64
N TYR A 350 7.63 -13.79 1.45
CA TYR A 350 7.18 -13.20 0.19
C TYR A 350 6.29 -14.19 -0.56
N THR A 351 5.15 -13.71 -1.04
CA THR A 351 4.23 -14.42 -1.93
C THR A 351 3.97 -13.55 -3.16
N ASN A 352 3.13 -14.01 -4.10
CA ASN A 352 2.77 -13.17 -5.23
C ASN A 352 2.00 -11.94 -4.74
N PHE A 353 1.99 -10.87 -5.51
CA PHE A 353 1.00 -9.83 -5.28
C PHE A 353 -0.39 -10.32 -5.71
N ARG A 354 -1.41 -9.95 -4.94
CA ARG A 354 -2.82 -10.24 -5.24
C ARG A 354 -3.20 -9.65 -6.60
N LEU A 355 -4.03 -10.37 -7.35
CA LEU A 355 -4.68 -9.89 -8.56
C LEU A 355 -5.35 -8.51 -8.35
N ARG A 356 -4.86 -7.48 -9.04
CA ARG A 356 -5.48 -6.15 -9.08
C ARG A 356 -5.80 -5.75 -10.53
N PRO A 357 -6.87 -4.97 -10.79
CA PRO A 357 -7.34 -4.71 -12.16
C PRO A 357 -6.32 -4.13 -13.16
N ILE A 358 -5.30 -3.41 -12.68
CA ILE A 358 -4.23 -2.80 -13.52
C ILE A 358 -2.89 -3.50 -13.29
N PHE A 359 -2.76 -4.27 -12.22
CA PHE A 359 -1.56 -5.01 -11.84
C PHE A 359 -1.94 -6.49 -11.76
N LYS A 360 -2.05 -7.11 -12.94
CA LYS A 360 -2.01 -8.58 -13.05
C LYS A 360 -0.80 -9.09 -12.24
N ASP A 361 -0.88 -10.32 -11.76
CA ASP A 361 0.05 -10.93 -10.80
C ASP A 361 1.53 -10.56 -11.03
N MET A 362 2.18 -10.21 -9.93
CA MET A 362 3.64 -10.06 -9.85
C MET A 362 4.15 -11.31 -9.14
N SER A 363 5.02 -12.07 -9.81
CA SER A 363 5.59 -13.30 -9.27
C SER A 363 6.43 -13.01 -8.02
N VAL A 364 6.64 -14.01 -7.17
CA VAL A 364 7.37 -13.81 -5.91
C VAL A 364 8.78 -13.27 -6.14
N GLU A 365 9.46 -13.72 -7.20
CA GLU A 365 10.82 -13.26 -7.54
C GLU A 365 10.81 -11.77 -7.88
N LYS A 366 9.79 -11.31 -8.62
CA LYS A 366 9.60 -9.89 -8.93
C LYS A 366 9.28 -9.08 -7.69
N VAL A 367 8.40 -9.60 -6.82
CA VAL A 367 8.05 -8.95 -5.56
C VAL A 367 9.29 -8.81 -4.68
N MET A 368 10.03 -9.89 -4.44
CA MET A 368 11.27 -9.84 -3.66
C MET A 368 12.28 -8.89 -4.28
N SER A 369 12.47 -8.96 -5.59
CA SER A 369 13.45 -8.11 -6.27
C SER A 369 13.15 -6.61 -6.12
N GLY A 370 11.87 -6.25 -6.22
CA GLY A 370 11.40 -4.88 -6.19
C GLY A 370 11.02 -4.33 -4.82
N PHE A 371 10.79 -5.19 -3.82
CA PHE A 371 10.32 -4.84 -2.48
C PHE A 371 11.11 -5.45 -1.32
N SER A 372 12.26 -6.07 -1.60
CA SER A 372 13.19 -6.59 -0.58
C SER A 372 13.53 -5.51 0.44
N ILE A 373 13.30 -5.83 1.69
CA ILE A 373 13.64 -4.98 2.83
C ILE A 373 15.15 -4.86 2.97
N ARG A 374 15.93 -5.85 2.55
CA ARG A 374 17.40 -5.81 2.62
C ARG A 374 18.01 -4.67 1.81
N LYS A 375 17.28 -4.10 0.85
CA LYS A 375 17.69 -2.92 0.07
C LYS A 375 17.32 -1.58 0.71
N LEU A 376 16.68 -1.58 1.89
CA LEU A 376 16.41 -0.35 2.64
C LEU A 376 17.64 0.13 3.42
N PHE A 377 17.63 1.41 3.78
CA PHE A 377 18.71 2.05 4.53
C PHE A 377 18.78 1.53 5.96
N ASN A 378 20.01 1.46 6.50
CA ASN A 378 20.28 1.14 7.91
C ASN A 378 19.65 -0.19 8.41
N VAL A 379 19.38 -1.13 7.51
CA VAL A 379 18.87 -2.45 7.88
C VAL A 379 19.98 -3.33 8.42
N ASN A 380 19.78 -3.86 9.63
CA ASN A 380 20.67 -4.86 10.19
C ASN A 380 20.46 -6.22 9.50
N GLN A 381 21.26 -6.49 8.47
CA GLN A 381 21.18 -7.70 7.65
C GLN A 381 21.33 -9.01 8.44
N LYS A 382 21.92 -8.97 9.64
CA LYS A 382 22.07 -10.16 10.52
C LYS A 382 20.75 -10.55 11.20
N LEU A 383 19.81 -9.61 11.30
CA LEU A 383 18.52 -9.81 11.95
C LEU A 383 17.39 -10.04 10.95
N VAL A 384 17.63 -9.88 9.65
CA VAL A 384 16.58 -9.98 8.63
C VAL A 384 16.80 -11.21 7.77
N ASN A 385 15.83 -12.13 7.74
CA ASN A 385 15.77 -13.19 6.74
C ASN A 385 14.59 -12.96 5.79
N GLU A 386 14.79 -13.23 4.51
CA GLU A 386 13.75 -13.08 3.49
C GLU A 386 13.58 -14.41 2.77
N TYR A 387 12.35 -14.89 2.69
CA TYR A 387 12.04 -16.18 2.08
C TYR A 387 11.06 -16.00 0.93
N ASN A 388 11.43 -16.54 -0.23
CA ASN A 388 10.45 -16.82 -1.28
C ASN A 388 9.60 -17.99 -0.82
N PHE A 389 8.31 -17.77 -0.54
CA PHE A 389 7.45 -18.84 -0.02
C PHE A 389 7.28 -20.00 -1.02
N GLN A 390 7.45 -19.76 -2.32
CA GLN A 390 7.29 -20.80 -3.36
C GLN A 390 8.52 -21.69 -3.51
N ASP A 391 9.70 -21.24 -3.08
CA ASP A 391 10.96 -22.00 -3.24
C ASP A 391 11.14 -23.10 -2.19
N TYR A 392 10.26 -23.17 -1.19
CA TYR A 392 10.39 -24.11 -0.08
C TYR A 392 9.23 -25.10 -0.03
N ALA A 393 9.55 -26.35 0.27
CA ALA A 393 8.56 -27.24 0.85
C ALA A 393 8.13 -26.69 2.22
N ARG A 394 6.83 -26.78 2.52
CA ARG A 394 6.21 -26.18 3.71
C ARG A 394 6.97 -26.49 5.01
N GLN A 395 7.31 -27.76 5.21
CA GLN A 395 7.93 -28.22 6.46
C GLN A 395 9.38 -27.74 6.60
N ASP A 396 10.10 -27.62 5.49
CA ASP A 396 11.49 -27.15 5.47
C ASP A 396 11.54 -25.68 5.86
N LEU A 397 10.62 -24.86 5.31
CA LEU A 397 10.51 -23.46 5.69
C LEU A 397 10.17 -23.28 7.18
N ILE A 398 9.24 -24.08 7.72
CA ILE A 398 8.92 -24.06 9.15
C ILE A 398 10.15 -24.40 9.99
N ASN A 399 10.91 -25.42 9.60
CA ASN A 399 12.13 -25.81 10.31
C ASN A 399 13.18 -24.68 10.26
N GLU A 400 13.36 -24.03 9.09
CA GLU A 400 14.28 -22.90 8.94
C GLU A 400 13.90 -21.70 9.80
N ILE A 401 12.61 -21.32 9.81
CA ILE A 401 12.10 -20.20 10.62
C ILE A 401 12.24 -20.47 12.12
N THR A 402 12.14 -21.73 12.54
CA THR A 402 12.14 -22.13 13.95
C THR A 402 13.52 -22.53 14.49
N LYS A 403 14.55 -22.66 13.64
CA LYS A 403 15.88 -23.20 14.03
C LYS A 403 16.59 -22.42 15.15
N ASP A 404 16.43 -21.10 15.20
CA ASP A 404 17.20 -20.21 16.08
C ASP A 404 16.61 -20.08 17.50
N ILE A 405 15.52 -20.79 17.81
CA ILE A 405 14.76 -20.58 19.06
C ILE A 405 15.12 -21.63 20.13
N GLY A 406 15.96 -22.61 19.79
CA GLY A 406 16.52 -23.62 20.68
C GLY A 406 17.97 -23.35 21.10
N GLY A 407 18.20 -22.31 21.91
CA GLY A 407 19.44 -22.16 22.70
C GLY A 407 20.66 -21.59 21.97
N ASN A 408 21.22 -20.52 22.56
CA ASN A 408 22.48 -19.84 22.23
C ASN A 408 22.55 -19.12 20.86
N LYS A 409 22.08 -17.87 20.81
CA LYS A 409 22.82 -16.86 20.05
C LYS A 409 23.79 -16.14 20.99
N ILE A 410 25.06 -16.36 20.69
CA ILE A 410 26.24 -15.71 21.26
C ILE A 410 26.05 -14.21 21.13
N ALA A 411 26.18 -13.51 22.25
CA ALA A 411 26.41 -12.07 22.26
C ALA A 411 27.71 -11.76 21.50
N VAL A 412 27.62 -11.05 20.38
CA VAL A 412 28.64 -10.10 19.92
C VAL A 412 27.97 -8.95 19.18
#